data_AF-A0A0F9HNA7-F1
#
_entry.id   AF-A0A0F9HNA7-F1
#
_cell.length_a   1.000
_cell.length_b   1.000
_cell.length_c   1.000
_cell.angle_alpha   90.00
_cell.angle_beta   90.00
_cell.angle_gamma   90.00
#
_symmetry.space_group_name_H-M   'P 1'
#
loop_
_entity.id
_entity.type
_entity.pdbx_description
1 polymer ?
#
loop_
_entity_poly.entity_id
_entity_poly.type
_entity_poly.pdbx_seq_one_letter_code
_entity_poly.pdbx_strand_id
1 'polypeptide(L)' 'NFETKKELNFDLLSDEDHAIAEAFGVWGYKKFMGKEYDGIHRLSFLIGQDGTIKHFFDKFKTKDHHQVVLDYLTKD' A
#
# COMPACT_ATOMS: atom_id res chain seq x y z
N ASN A 1 14.77 -3.95 -14.06
CA ASN A 1 13.31 -3.85 -13.75
C ASN A 1 13.04 -2.46 -13.13
N PHE A 2 11.85 -2.15 -12.62
CA PHE A 2 11.55 -0.85 -12.01
C PHE A 2 12.42 -0.58 -10.77
N GLU A 3 12.61 -1.59 -9.92
CA GLU A 3 13.46 -1.56 -8.73
C GLU A 3 14.88 -1.08 -9.03
N THR A 4 15.59 -1.72 -9.99
CA THR A 4 16.95 -1.30 -10.38
C THR A 4 16.97 0.12 -10.95
N LYS A 5 15.98 0.49 -11.77
CA LYS A 5 15.91 1.82 -12.41
C LYS A 5 15.66 2.95 -11.40
N LYS A 6 15.10 2.62 -10.24
CA LYS A 6 14.77 3.57 -9.16
C LYS A 6 15.68 3.42 -7.95
N GLU A 7 16.66 2.52 -8.02
CA GLU A 7 17.64 2.26 -6.95
C GLU A 7 16.95 2.05 -5.59
N LEU A 8 15.86 1.28 -5.58
CA LEU A 8 15.14 0.99 -4.36
C LEU A 8 15.99 0.11 -3.44
N ASN A 9 15.99 0.42 -2.15
CA ASN A 9 16.69 -0.32 -1.12
C ASN A 9 15.79 -1.32 -0.38
N PHE A 10 14.70 -1.73 -1.02
CA PHE A 10 13.71 -2.66 -0.51
C PHE A 10 13.09 -3.47 -1.65
N ASP A 11 12.58 -4.64 -1.32
CA ASP A 11 11.99 -5.56 -2.29
C ASP A 11 10.64 -5.08 -2.81
N LEU A 12 10.37 -5.38 -4.08
CA LEU A 12 9.04 -5.26 -4.68
C LEU A 12 8.49 -6.66 -5.00
N LEU A 13 7.44 -7.04 -4.29
CA LEU A 13 6.76 -8.32 -4.53
C LEU A 13 5.83 -8.22 -5.75
N SER A 14 5.74 -9.30 -6.52
CA SER A 14 4.80 -9.44 -7.65
C SER A 14 3.57 -10.23 -7.19
N ASP A 15 2.39 -9.63 -7.31
CA ASP A 15 1.08 -10.19 -6.94
C ASP A 15 0.20 -10.25 -8.20
N GLU A 16 0.62 -11.06 -9.18
CA GLU A 16 0.05 -11.07 -10.55
C GLU A 16 -1.40 -11.55 -10.60
N ASP A 17 -1.81 -12.41 -9.67
CA ASP A 17 -3.17 -12.94 -9.51
C ASP A 17 -4.00 -12.16 -8.48
N HIS A 18 -3.41 -11.11 -7.88
CA HIS A 18 -4.01 -10.27 -6.85
C HIS A 18 -4.37 -11.01 -5.55
N ALA A 19 -3.87 -12.22 -5.31
CA ALA A 19 -4.25 -13.02 -4.15
C ALA A 19 -3.95 -12.31 -2.83
N ILE A 20 -2.82 -11.58 -2.74
CA ILE A 20 -2.48 -10.81 -1.55
C ILE A 20 -3.35 -9.54 -1.46
N ALA A 21 -3.54 -8.83 -2.57
CA ALA A 21 -4.40 -7.66 -2.60
C ALA A 21 -5.86 -7.97 -2.17
N GLU A 22 -6.39 -9.12 -2.59
CA GLU A 22 -7.71 -9.62 -2.15
C GLU A 22 -7.71 -9.98 -0.67
N ALA A 23 -6.69 -10.71 -0.18
CA ALA A 23 -6.58 -11.08 1.23
C ALA A 23 -6.51 -9.86 2.17
N PHE A 24 -5.87 -8.77 1.73
CA PHE A 24 -5.81 -7.50 2.45
C PHE A 24 -7.04 -6.60 2.21
N GLY A 25 -7.99 -7.03 1.38
CA GLY A 25 -9.20 -6.26 1.06
C GLY A 25 -8.93 -4.96 0.30
N VAL A 26 -7.81 -4.88 -0.43
CA VAL A 26 -7.39 -3.69 -1.18
C VAL A 26 -7.66 -3.78 -2.68
N TRP A 27 -8.10 -4.94 -3.16
CA TRP A 27 -8.64 -5.09 -4.51
C TRP A 27 -10.15 -4.86 -4.49
N GLY A 28 -10.66 -3.98 -5.34
CA GLY A 28 -12.10 -3.74 -5.41
C GLY A 28 -12.52 -2.69 -6.41
N TYR A 29 -13.81 -2.40 -6.39
CA TYR A 29 -14.46 -1.54 -7.37
C TYR A 29 -13.95 -0.09 -7.35
N LYS A 30 -13.57 0.42 -8.53
CA LYS A 30 -13.14 1.80 -8.74
C LYS A 30 -13.89 2.42 -9.90
N LYS A 31 -14.21 3.71 -9.74
CA LYS A 31 -14.73 4.56 -10.82
C LYS A 31 -13.74 5.66 -11.12
N PHE A 32 -13.21 5.69 -12.34
CA PHE A 32 -12.30 6.74 -12.78
C PHE A 32 -12.71 7.25 -14.16
N MET A 33 -12.94 8.57 -14.26
CA MET A 33 -13.37 9.24 -15.49
C MET A 33 -14.55 8.54 -16.19
N GLY A 34 -15.55 8.11 -15.42
CA GLY A 34 -16.76 7.45 -15.94
C GLY A 34 -16.57 5.96 -16.31
N LYS A 35 -15.36 5.41 -16.20
CA LYS A 35 -15.11 3.97 -16.35
C LYS A 35 -15.14 3.28 -15.00
N GLU A 36 -15.70 2.08 -14.98
CA GLU A 36 -15.86 1.24 -13.80
C GLU A 36 -15.04 -0.03 -14.00
N TYR A 37 -14.18 -0.36 -13.04
CA TYR A 37 -13.31 -1.53 -13.06
C TYR A 37 -12.84 -1.87 -11.65
N ASP A 38 -12.56 -3.14 -11.39
CA ASP A 38 -11.88 -3.54 -10.17
C ASP A 38 -10.38 -3.23 -10.28
N GLY A 39 -9.80 -2.73 -9.20
CA GLY A 39 -8.39 -2.40 -9.16
C GLY A 39 -7.86 -2.16 -7.76
N ILE A 40 -6.55 -1.97 -7.69
CA ILE A 40 -5.84 -1.78 -6.42
C ILE A 40 -6.17 -0.43 -5.78
N HIS A 41 -6.67 -0.43 -4.55
CA HIS A 41 -6.78 0.74 -3.68
C HIS A 41 -5.44 0.97 -2.99
N ARG A 42 -4.91 2.20 -3.08
CA ARG A 42 -3.62 2.54 -2.49
C ARG A 42 -3.78 2.70 -0.98
N LEU A 43 -3.41 1.67 -0.24
CA LEU A 43 -3.31 1.67 1.21
C LEU A 43 -1.88 1.31 1.63
N SER A 44 -1.57 1.47 2.91
CA SER A 44 -0.36 0.91 3.50
C SER A 44 -0.69 0.33 4.86
N PHE A 45 0.04 -0.72 5.26
CA PHE A 45 -0.20 -1.44 6.49
C PHE A 45 1.10 -1.50 7.29
N LEU A 46 1.00 -1.27 8.60
CA LEU A 46 2.06 -1.53 9.56
C LEU A 46 1.78 -2.85 10.24
N ILE A 47 2.65 -3.84 10.03
CA ILE A 47 2.53 -5.17 10.61
C ILE A 47 3.51 -5.30 11.78
N GLY A 48 3.00 -5.74 12.93
CA GLY A 48 3.81 -6.04 14.11
C GLY A 48 4.62 -7.32 13.93
N GLN A 49 5.64 -7.51 14.77
CA GLN A 49 6.45 -8.74 14.78
C GLN A 49 5.63 -9.99 15.12
N ASP A 50 4.46 -9.82 15.74
CA ASP A 50 3.47 -10.87 16.02
C ASP A 50 2.57 -11.21 14.82
N GLY A 51 2.80 -10.57 13.66
CA GLY A 51 2.01 -10.74 12.45
C GLY A 51 0.68 -9.97 12.45
N THR A 52 0.38 -9.18 13.48
CA THR A 52 -0.88 -8.43 13.54
C THR A 52 -0.78 -7.07 12.83
N ILE A 53 -1.86 -6.62 12.21
CA ILE A 53 -1.95 -5.25 11.68
C ILE A 53 -2.04 -4.29 12.86
N LYS A 54 -0.99 -3.50 13.10
CA LYS A 54 -0.96 -2.47 14.15
C LYS A 54 -1.60 -1.17 13.69
N HIS A 55 -1.50 -0.86 12.40
CA HIS A 55 -2.09 0.32 11.79
C HIS A 55 -2.34 0.10 10.30
N PHE A 56 -3.35 0.77 9.75
CA PHE A 56 -3.53 0.91 8.31
C PHE A 56 -3.69 2.38 7.97
N PHE A 57 -3.02 2.80 6.90
CA PHE A 57 -3.04 4.15 6.39
C PHE A 57 -3.98 4.18 5.18
N ASP A 58 -5.10 4.91 5.31
CA ASP A 58 -6.13 5.05 4.27
C ASP A 58 -6.38 6.51 3.86
N LYS A 59 -5.82 7.47 4.60
CA LYS A 59 -6.06 8.90 4.42
C LYS A 59 -4.77 9.67 4.33
N PHE A 60 -4.28 9.85 3.11
CA PHE A 60 -3.10 10.64 2.83
C PHE A 60 -3.10 11.16 1.39
N LYS A 61 -2.30 12.20 1.16
CA LYS A 61 -1.88 12.56 -0.20
C LYS A 61 -0.67 11.74 -0.55
N THR A 62 -0.65 11.13 -1.73
CA THR A 62 0.46 10.25 -2.18
C THR A 62 1.83 10.88 -1.99
N LYS A 63 1.97 12.17 -2.29
CA LYS A 63 3.24 12.90 -2.18
C LYS A 63 3.75 13.06 -0.73
N ASP A 64 2.84 13.03 0.24
CA ASP A 64 3.14 13.31 1.64
C ASP A 64 3.13 12.02 2.50
N HIS A 65 2.75 10.87 1.92
CA HIS A 65 2.51 9.61 2.64
C HIS A 65 3.72 9.10 3.44
N HIS A 66 4.92 9.21 2.88
CA HIS A 66 6.15 8.76 3.55
C HIS A 66 6.34 9.47 4.90
N GLN A 67 6.02 10.78 4.98
CA GLN A 67 6.10 11.53 6.23
C GLN A 67 5.02 11.08 7.21
N VAL A 68 3.80 10.80 6.74
CA VAL A 68 2.71 10.29 7.60
C VAL A 68 3.12 8.98 8.29
N VAL A 69 3.79 8.07 7.58
CA VAL A 69 4.31 6.82 8.14
C VAL A 69 5.42 7.08 9.15
N LEU A 70 6.39 7.94 8.81
CA LEU A 70 7.49 8.28 9.73
C LEU A 70 6.95 8.91 11.02
N ASP A 71 6.07 9.90 10.92
CA ASP A 71 5.45 10.57 12.06
C ASP A 71 4.68 9.59 12.95
N TYR A 72 4.05 8.56 12.36
CA TYR A 72 3.37 7.51 13.13
C TYR A 72 4.37 6.63 13.90
N LEU A 73 5.49 6.26 13.28
CA LEU A 73 6.49 5.39 13.88
C LEU A 73 7.35 6.08 14.94
N THR A 74 7.52 7.39 14.85
CA THR A 74 8.36 8.18 15.76
C THR A 74 7.56 8.98 16.79
N LYS A 75 6.24 8.81 16.84
CA LYS A 75 5.42 9.35 17.93
C LYS A 75 5.71 8.55 19.20
N ASP A 76 6.13 9.26 20.24
CA ASP A 76 6.38 8.75 21.59
C ASP A 76 5.20 7.94 22.16
#